data_AF-A0A7W1RWD9-F1
#
_entry.id   AF-A0A7W1RWD9-F1
#
_cell.length_a   1.000
_cell.length_b   1.000
_cell.length_c   1.000
_cell.angle_alpha   90.00
_cell.angle_beta   90.00
_cell.angle_gamma   90.00
#
_symmetry.space_group_name_H-M   'P 1'
#
loop_
_entity.id
_entity.type
_entity.pdbx_description
1 polymer ?
#
loop_
_entity_poly.entity_id
_entity_poly.type
_entity_poly.pdbx_seq_one_letter_code
_entity_poly.pdbx_strand_id
1 'polypeptide(L)'
;MTGRAAAELLLLPVRMHGIQLGRPVEILLDRQTDRVIGFELRCGDGAHRFLPFAVATLRADEIEVGSALTLIDERELDFYRRQARRLPELSFAEPWIEDDGTVHEAHRAA
;
A
#
# COMPACT_ATOMS: atom_id res chain seq x y z
N MET A 1 11.11 13.09 9.47
CA MET A 1 10.61 12.86 8.11
C MET A 1 11.10 11.49 7.68
N THR A 2 10.34 10.45 7.99
CA THR A 2 10.57 9.09 7.50
C THR A 2 9.46 8.81 6.50
N GLY A 3 9.85 8.58 5.26
CA GLY A 3 8.97 8.05 4.23
C GLY A 3 9.80 7.10 3.38
N ARG A 4 9.20 6.57 2.32
CA ARG A 4 9.84 5.58 1.45
C ARG A 4 9.41 5.74 0.02
N ALA A 5 10.24 5.26 -0.89
CA ALA A 5 9.85 5.17 -2.28
C ALA A 5 8.68 4.18 -2.39
N ALA A 6 7.66 4.54 -3.16
CA ALA A 6 6.51 3.68 -3.35
C ALA A 6 6.89 2.31 -3.94
N ALA A 7 7.93 2.27 -4.79
CA ALA A 7 8.50 1.04 -5.31
C ALA A 7 9.10 0.14 -4.21
N GLU A 8 9.67 0.71 -3.15
CA GLU A 8 10.17 -0.06 -2.01
C GLU A 8 9.02 -0.75 -1.27
N LEU A 9 7.92 -0.04 -1.03
CA LEU A 9 6.74 -0.61 -0.37
C LEU A 9 6.15 -1.81 -1.13
N LEU A 10 6.19 -1.78 -2.47
CA LEU A 10 5.77 -2.90 -3.31
C LEU A 10 6.67 -4.15 -3.19
N LEU A 11 7.90 -3.99 -2.69
CA LEU A 11 8.83 -5.11 -2.48
C LEU A 11 8.68 -5.75 -1.08
N LEU A 12 8.10 -5.02 -0.13
CA LEU A 12 7.97 -5.48 1.26
C LEU A 12 6.91 -6.60 1.39
N PRO A 13 7.17 -7.65 2.18
CA PRO A 13 6.13 -8.60 2.58
C PRO A 13 5.14 -7.94 3.54
N VAL A 14 3.87 -8.34 3.48
CA VAL A 14 2.88 -8.03 4.53
C VAL A 14 2.88 -9.17 5.54
N ARG A 15 3.11 -8.85 6.82
CA ARG A 15 3.20 -9.86 7.89
C ARG A 15 2.27 -9.57 9.07
N MET A 16 1.79 -10.65 9.69
CA MET A 16 1.13 -10.65 10.98
C MET A 16 1.93 -11.55 11.92
N HIS A 17 2.52 -10.99 12.97
CA HIS A 17 3.34 -11.74 13.94
C HIS A 17 4.40 -12.64 13.25
N GLY A 18 5.07 -12.11 12.22
CA GLY A 18 6.08 -12.84 11.44
C GLY A 18 5.53 -13.80 10.36
N ILE A 19 4.22 -14.04 10.31
CA ILE A 19 3.58 -14.85 9.28
C ILE A 19 3.32 -13.98 8.05
N GLN A 20 3.91 -14.32 6.90
CA GLN A 20 3.65 -13.61 5.65
C GLN A 20 2.25 -13.90 5.13
N LEU A 21 1.40 -12.87 5.10
CA LEU A 21 0.03 -12.97 4.59
C LEU A 21 -0.03 -12.80 3.07
N GLY A 22 0.86 -11.97 2.52
CA GLY A 22 0.89 -11.65 1.09
C GLY A 22 1.96 -10.63 0.73
N ARG A 23 1.88 -10.14 -0.50
CA ARG A 23 2.74 -9.06 -1.03
C ARG A 23 1.89 -7.99 -1.69
N PRO A 24 2.21 -6.69 -1.51
CA PRO A 24 1.56 -5.64 -2.26
C PRO A 24 1.81 -5.83 -3.76
N VAL A 25 0.76 -5.67 -4.55
CA VAL A 25 0.83 -5.65 -6.02
C VAL A 25 0.41 -4.30 -6.58
N GLU A 26 -0.27 -3.48 -5.78
CA GLU A 26 -0.68 -2.13 -6.14
C GLU A 26 -0.80 -1.25 -4.88
N ILE A 27 -0.54 0.05 -5.05
CA ILE A 27 -0.83 1.07 -4.03
C ILE A 27 -2.04 1.86 -4.51
N LEU A 28 -3.09 1.87 -3.70
CA LEU A 28 -4.32 2.59 -3.98
C LEU A 28 -4.27 3.95 -3.31
N LEU A 29 -4.55 4.99 -4.10
CA LEU A 29 -4.53 6.37 -3.67
C LEU A 29 -5.91 6.98 -3.73
N ASP A 30 -6.17 7.91 -2.84
CA ASP A 30 -7.39 8.71 -2.89
C ASP A 30 -7.44 9.53 -4.20
N ARG A 31 -8.65 9.70 -4.74
CA ARG A 31 -8.86 10.42 -6.01
C ARG A 31 -8.86 11.93 -5.86
N GLN A 32 -9.15 12.43 -4.67
CA GLN A 32 -9.31 13.85 -4.37
C GLN A 32 -8.11 14.41 -3.61
N THR A 33 -7.35 13.54 -2.95
CA THR A 33 -6.19 13.88 -2.12
C THR A 33 -4.98 13.04 -2.50
N ASP A 34 -3.78 13.54 -2.24
CA ASP A 34 -2.53 12.80 -2.43
C ASP A 34 -2.22 11.95 -1.19
N ARG A 35 -3.14 11.03 -0.90
CA ARG A 35 -3.10 10.14 0.27
C ARG A 35 -3.23 8.68 -0.16
N VAL A 36 -2.43 7.81 0.46
CA VAL A 36 -2.58 6.36 0.33
C VAL A 36 -3.80 5.93 1.13
N ILE A 37 -4.72 5.21 0.48
CA ILE A 37 -5.88 4.61 1.15
C ILE A 37 -5.60 3.16 1.55
N GLY A 38 -4.72 2.47 0.82
CA GLY A 38 -4.32 1.10 1.14
C GLY A 38 -3.56 0.41 0.02
N PHE A 39 -3.39 -0.90 0.19
CA PHE A 39 -2.68 -1.77 -0.72
C PHE A 39 -3.60 -2.83 -1.27
N GLU A 40 -3.43 -3.17 -2.54
CA GLU A 40 -3.90 -4.46 -3.04
C GLU A 40 -2.81 -5.50 -2.79
N LEU A 41 -3.18 -6.61 -2.16
CA LEU A 41 -2.26 -7.70 -1.84
C LEU A 41 -2.57 -8.93 -2.67
N ARG A 42 -1.54 -9.59 -3.19
CA ARG A 42 -1.62 -11.01 -3.56
C ARG A 42 -1.31 -11.84 -2.32
N CYS A 43 -2.30 -12.56 -1.80
CA CYS A 43 -2.16 -13.44 -0.65
C CYS A 43 -1.55 -14.80 -1.01
N GLY A 44 -1.09 -15.54 0.00
CA GLY A 44 -0.49 -16.88 -0.19
C GLY A 44 -1.44 -17.93 -0.77
N ASP A 45 -2.75 -17.73 -0.63
CA ASP A 45 -3.81 -18.54 -1.25
C ASP A 45 -4.12 -18.13 -2.71
N GLY A 46 -3.38 -17.17 -3.25
CA GLY A 46 -3.56 -16.64 -4.61
C GLY A 46 -4.65 -15.58 -4.74
N ALA A 47 -5.49 -15.40 -3.72
CA ALA A 47 -6.55 -14.40 -3.72
C ALA A 47 -5.98 -12.98 -3.65
N HIS A 48 -6.70 -12.02 -4.22
CA HIS A 48 -6.42 -10.60 -4.02
C HIS A 48 -7.23 -10.09 -2.84
N ARG A 49 -6.59 -9.36 -1.93
CA ARG A 49 -7.25 -8.72 -0.78
C ARG A 49 -6.81 -7.27 -0.65
N PHE A 50 -7.70 -6.44 -0.14
CA PHE A 50 -7.37 -5.06 0.20
C PHE A 50 -6.87 -4.97 1.64
N LEU A 51 -5.75 -4.26 1.84
CA LEU A 51 -5.24 -3.86 3.15
C LEU A 51 -5.40 -2.35 3.30
N PRO A 52 -6.27 -1.85 4.20
CA PRO A 52 -6.35 -0.43 4.49
C PRO A 52 -5.03 0.10 5.05
N PHE A 53 -4.59 1.29 4.59
CA PHE A 53 -3.35 1.88 5.07
C PHE A 53 -3.39 2.19 6.57
N ALA A 54 -4.55 2.62 7.07
CA ALA A 54 -4.74 3.06 8.46
C ALA A 54 -4.47 1.97 9.53
N VAL A 55 -4.42 0.70 9.13
CA VAL A 55 -4.12 -0.43 10.03
C VAL A 55 -2.76 -1.07 9.75
N ALA A 56 -2.02 -0.53 8.77
CA ALA A 56 -0.71 -1.00 8.39
C ALA A 56 0.38 -0.19 9.10
N THR A 57 1.39 -0.87 9.62
CA THR A 57 2.58 -0.23 10.18
C THR A 57 3.77 -0.50 9.26
N LEU A 58 4.37 0.55 8.72
CA LEU A 58 5.54 0.42 7.86
C LEU A 58 6.80 0.17 8.70
N ARG A 59 7.40 -1.01 8.58
CA ARG A 59 8.66 -1.42 9.23
C ARG A 59 9.77 -1.55 8.20
N ALA A 60 11.03 -1.52 8.61
CA ALA A 60 12.15 -1.45 7.67
C ALA A 60 12.14 -2.57 6.62
N ASP A 61 11.70 -3.77 6.99
CA ASP A 61 11.72 -4.98 6.16
C ASP A 61 10.32 -5.57 5.89
N GLU A 62 9.25 -4.94 6.37
CA GLU A 62 7.88 -5.44 6.22
C GLU A 62 6.80 -4.36 6.36
N ILE A 63 5.60 -4.70 5.92
CA ILE A 63 4.36 -4.01 6.28
C ILE A 63 3.67 -4.88 7.32
N GLU A 64 3.68 -4.43 8.58
CA GLU A 64 3.11 -5.15 9.71
C GLU A 64 1.61 -4.87 9.83
N VAL A 65 0.81 -5.90 10.12
CA VAL A 65 -0.60 -5.78 10.49
C VAL A 65 -0.87 -6.53 11.79
N GLY A 66 -1.72 -5.95 12.65
CA GLY A 66 -2.06 -6.54 13.94
C GLY A 66 -3.01 -7.74 13.88
N SER A 67 -3.70 -7.96 12.75
CA SER A 67 -4.63 -9.09 12.56
C SER A 67 -4.86 -9.36 11.07
N ALA A 68 -5.00 -10.62 10.69
CA ALA A 68 -5.39 -11.02 9.33
C ALA A 68 -6.84 -10.65 8.99
N LEU A 69 -7.70 -10.40 9.99
CA LEU A 69 -9.09 -9.99 9.80
C LEU A 69 -9.23 -8.57 9.21
N THR A 70 -8.14 -7.80 9.16
CA THR A 70 -8.13 -6.49 8.52
C THR A 70 -8.03 -6.57 7.00
N LEU A 71 -7.73 -7.75 6.44
CA LEU A 71 -7.70 -7.97 5.01
C LEU A 71 -9.13 -8.11 4.49
N ILE A 72 -9.54 -7.15 3.68
CA ILE A 72 -10.85 -7.10 3.05
C ILE A 72 -10.81 -7.92 1.77
N ASP A 73 -11.83 -8.73 1.53
CA ASP A 73 -11.80 -9.69 0.42
C ASP A 73 -11.96 -9.03 -0.96
N GLU A 74 -11.83 -9.85 -2.01
CA GLU A 74 -11.84 -9.39 -3.39
C GLU A 74 -13.15 -8.68 -3.79
N ARG A 75 -14.29 -9.09 -3.21
CA ARG A 75 -15.59 -8.51 -3.52
C ARG A 75 -15.66 -7.04 -3.12
N GLU A 76 -15.12 -6.71 -1.94
CA GLU A 76 -15.06 -5.33 -1.48
C GLU A 76 -13.82 -4.58 -1.99
N LEU A 77 -12.72 -5.26 -2.33
CA LEU A 77 -11.55 -4.64 -3.02
C LEU A 77 -11.97 -3.89 -4.29
N ASP A 78 -12.93 -4.43 -5.05
CA ASP A 78 -13.45 -3.78 -6.25
C ASP A 78 -14.11 -2.41 -5.98
N PHE A 79 -14.68 -2.21 -4.79
CA PHE A 79 -15.15 -0.89 -4.38
C PHE A 79 -13.98 0.10 -4.29
N TYR A 80 -12.89 -0.28 -3.62
CA TYR A 80 -11.71 0.57 -3.47
C TYR A 80 -11.02 0.84 -4.80
N ARG A 81 -10.89 -0.16 -5.68
CA ARG A 81 -10.33 0.03 -7.03
C ARG A 81 -11.09 1.10 -7.84
N ARG A 82 -12.43 1.16 -7.73
CA ARG A 82 -13.24 2.16 -8.44
C ARG A 82 -13.07 3.56 -7.87
N GLN A 83 -12.87 3.66 -6.56
CA GLN A 83 -12.75 4.92 -5.83
C GLN A 83 -11.31 5.43 -5.70
N ALA A 84 -10.32 4.68 -6.18
CA ALA A 84 -8.92 5.02 -6.08
C ALA A 84 -8.29 5.37 -7.43
N ARG A 85 -7.17 6.09 -7.37
CA ARG A 85 -6.15 6.09 -8.43
C ARG A 85 -5.13 5.01 -8.13
N ARG A 86 -4.51 4.45 -9.16
CA ARG A 86 -3.40 3.52 -9.01
C ARG A 86 -2.07 4.25 -9.16
N LEU A 87 -1.02 3.75 -8.51
CA LEU A 87 0.28 4.39 -8.57
C LEU A 87 0.82 4.53 -10.01
N PRO A 88 0.72 3.53 -10.90
CA PRO A 88 1.19 3.65 -12.29
C PRO A 88 0.41 4.66 -13.13
N GLU A 89 -0.79 5.08 -12.69
CA GLU A 89 -1.59 6.10 -13.37
C GLU A 89 -1.08 7.52 -13.06
N LEU A 90 -0.21 7.66 -12.06
CA LEU A 90 0.45 8.91 -11.75
C LEU A 90 1.65 9.10 -12.66
N SER A 91 1.80 10.30 -13.23
CA SER A 91 2.95 10.67 -14.06
C SER A 91 4.23 10.92 -13.25
N PHE A 92 4.35 10.35 -12.06
CA PHE A 92 5.49 10.53 -11.16
C PHE A 92 6.55 9.48 -11.48
N ALA A 93 7.78 9.91 -11.69
CA ALA A 93 8.89 8.99 -11.94
C ALA A 93 9.14 8.10 -10.70
N GLU A 94 9.10 8.67 -9.49
CA GLU A 94 9.41 7.97 -8.23
C GLU A 94 8.67 8.60 -7.03
N PRO A 95 7.36 8.32 -6.85
CA PRO A 95 6.60 8.89 -5.74
C PRO A 95 7.12 8.41 -4.37
N TRP A 96 7.11 9.32 -3.41
CA TRP A 96 7.51 9.07 -2.02
C TRP A 96 6.30 9.07 -1.10
N ILE A 97 6.22 8.10 -0.20
CA ILE A 97 5.10 7.93 0.74
C ILE A 97 5.63 8.10 2.16
N GLU A 98 5.08 9.07 2.90
CA GLU A 98 5.36 9.23 4.32
C GLU A 98 4.68 8.15 5.16
N ASP A 99 5.14 7.95 6.40
CA ASP A 99 4.54 6.97 7.33
C ASP A 99 3.06 7.27 7.63
N ASP A 100 2.59 8.50 7.42
CA ASP A 100 1.19 8.92 7.55
C ASP A 100 0.36 8.74 6.26
N GLY A 101 0.97 8.21 5.20
CA GLY A 101 0.35 7.94 3.91
C GLY A 101 0.29 9.15 2.97
N THR A 102 0.90 10.29 3.31
CA THR A 102 1.03 11.41 2.36
C THR A 102 1.93 11.04 1.20
N VAL A 103 1.47 11.32 -0.02
CA VAL A 103 2.23 11.12 -1.26
C VAL A 103 2.90 12.42 -1.68
N HIS A 104 4.19 12.37 -1.96
CA HIS A 104 4.96 13.47 -2.52
C HIS A 104 5.49 13.08 -3.90
N GLU A 105 5.52 14.05 -4.82
CA GLU A 105 6.33 13.94 -6.02
C GLU A 105 7.79 13.77 -5.63
N ALA A 106 8.54 12.97 -6.39
CA ALA A 106 9.98 12.84 -6.18
C ALA A 106 10.60 14.23 -6.22
N HIS A 107 11.16 14.71 -5.11
CA HIS A 107 12.05 15.85 -5.14
C HIS A 107 13.21 15.44 -6.04
N ARG A 108 13.39 16.08 -7.20
CA ARG A 108 14.71 16.08 -7.83
C ARG A 108 15.66 16.66 -6.78
N ALA A 109 16.47 15.80 -6.18
CA ALA A 109 17.69 16.25 -5.54
C ALA A 109 18.51 16.94 -6.65
N ALA A 110 18.54 18.28 -6.60
CA ALA A 110 19.45 19.08 -7.39
C ALA A 110 20.85 19.01 -6.77
#